data_AF-A0A0C2D3I8-F1
#
_entry.id   AF-A0A0C2D3I8-F1
#
_cell.length_a   1.000
_cell.length_b   1.000
_cell.length_c   1.000
_cell.angle_alpha   90.00
_cell.angle_beta   90.00
_cell.angle_gamma   90.00
#
_symmetry.space_group_name_H-M   'P 1'
#
loop_
_entity.id
_entity.type
_entity.pdbx_description
1 polymer ?
#
loop_
_entity_poly.entity_id
_entity_poly.type
_entity_poly.pdbx_seq_one_letter_code
_entity_poly.pdbx_strand_id
1 'polypeptide(L)'
;MARPSKRSALAVLTRSRLLELAGTFELPASTGDKKAVLIDTLAQSRTTPALEQILNELERTELEDICRAHGLDDAGRAKQPIIERILGREAKPELFGIFEEPDFQTGKPPTEPQPPTLHSVLELLRRPQLLALCEDFLVFVEADDDKPTITTALSTANGMVLFEILELLGDDDLRRVCVAHGLPDEGEREHLDMLRDVRDDVRRELDGFDNEAVWATLQKLRGEGERAESLRTPGVSALPWRARRGRRRATARRHGLLGATGQAHRAAAPARAGRARAAMGHGFVVGVPRPVAE
;
A
#
# COMPACT_ATOMS: atom_id res chain seq x y z
N MET A 1 20.69 18.22 -25.70
CA MET A 1 19.94 17.37 -26.64
C MET A 1 18.46 17.70 -26.50
N ALA A 2 17.77 17.98 -27.61
CA ALA A 2 16.34 18.30 -27.58
C ALA A 2 15.56 17.00 -27.35
N ARG A 3 14.73 16.97 -26.30
CA ARG A 3 13.89 15.80 -26.03
C ARG A 3 12.86 15.62 -27.16
N PRO A 4 12.60 14.39 -27.61
CA PRO A 4 11.57 14.15 -28.61
C PRO A 4 10.21 14.62 -28.08
N SER A 5 9.61 15.60 -28.75
CA SER A 5 8.21 15.93 -28.54
C SER A 5 7.32 14.83 -29.12
N LYS A 6 6.09 14.69 -28.61
CA LYS A 6 5.10 13.74 -29.16
C LYS A 6 4.95 13.87 -30.69
N ARG A 7 4.89 15.11 -31.20
CA ARG A 7 4.80 15.39 -32.64
C ARG A 7 6.07 14.96 -33.39
N SER A 8 7.24 15.24 -32.84
CA SER A 8 8.50 14.94 -33.51
C SER A 8 8.85 13.46 -33.49
N ALA A 9 8.40 12.69 -32.50
CA ALA A 9 8.50 11.23 -32.50
C ALA A 9 7.58 10.61 -33.58
N LEU A 10 6.31 11.03 -33.62
CA LEU A 10 5.34 10.56 -34.62
C LEU A 10 5.72 10.95 -36.06
N ALA A 11 6.46 12.05 -36.25
CA ALA A 11 6.93 12.48 -37.55
C ALA A 11 7.91 11.50 -38.21
N VAL A 12 8.59 10.65 -37.44
CA VAL A 12 9.52 9.63 -37.96
C VAL A 12 8.76 8.46 -38.59
N LEU A 13 7.59 8.11 -38.05
CA LEU A 13 6.81 6.95 -38.47
C LEU A 13 6.26 7.08 -39.90
N THR A 14 6.01 5.94 -40.54
CA THR A 14 5.39 5.88 -41.87
C THR A 14 3.90 6.25 -41.79
N ARG A 15 3.32 6.66 -42.92
CA ARG A 15 1.89 7.03 -42.99
C ARG A 15 0.98 5.84 -42.67
N SER A 16 1.30 4.65 -43.19
CA SER A 16 0.55 3.42 -42.89
C SER A 16 0.52 3.15 -41.39
N ARG A 17 1.68 3.28 -40.73
CA ARG A 17 1.76 3.07 -39.29
C ARG A 17 0.93 4.05 -38.48
N LEU A 18 0.92 5.33 -38.86
CA LEU A 18 0.10 6.33 -38.20
C LEU A 18 -1.40 6.05 -38.34
N LEU A 19 -1.85 5.45 -39.45
CA LEU A 19 -3.23 5.01 -39.63
C LEU A 19 -3.57 3.81 -38.74
N GLU A 20 -2.66 2.84 -38.63
CA GLU A 20 -2.84 1.69 -37.73
C GLU A 20 -2.98 2.15 -36.28
N LEU A 21 -2.08 3.01 -35.81
CA LEU A 21 -2.15 3.56 -34.44
C LEU A 21 -3.44 4.36 -34.21
N ALA A 22 -3.88 5.14 -35.20
CA ALA A 22 -5.15 5.85 -35.10
C ALA A 22 -6.33 4.88 -34.98
N GLY A 23 -6.29 3.73 -35.68
CA GLY A 23 -7.27 2.65 -35.53
C GLY A 23 -7.23 1.97 -34.16
N THR A 24 -6.04 1.63 -33.66
CA THR A 24 -5.85 1.02 -32.33
C THR A 24 -6.41 1.89 -31.20
N PHE A 25 -6.31 3.22 -31.34
CA PHE A 25 -6.81 4.17 -30.35
C PHE A 25 -8.19 4.76 -30.69
N GLU A 26 -8.90 4.16 -31.65
CA GLU A 26 -10.25 4.54 -32.07
C GLU A 26 -10.40 6.05 -32.41
N LEU A 27 -9.35 6.63 -33.00
CA LEU A 27 -9.35 8.04 -33.38
C LEU A 27 -10.01 8.23 -34.76
N PRO A 28 -10.71 9.35 -34.97
CA PRO A 28 -11.30 9.68 -36.26
C PRO A 28 -10.20 10.07 -37.26
N ALA A 29 -9.58 9.07 -37.89
CA ALA A 29 -8.60 9.23 -38.94
C ALA A 29 -9.10 8.54 -40.22
N SER A 30 -8.97 9.23 -41.35
CA SER A 30 -9.35 8.71 -42.66
C SER A 30 -8.11 8.24 -43.43
N THR A 31 -8.26 7.19 -44.23
CA THR A 31 -7.21 6.70 -45.14
C THR A 31 -6.82 7.72 -46.21
N GLY A 32 -7.60 8.79 -46.40
CA GLY A 32 -7.28 9.94 -47.26
C GLY A 32 -6.39 11.00 -46.59
N ASP A 33 -6.18 10.94 -45.28
CA ASP A 33 -5.52 12.02 -44.54
C ASP A 33 -4.02 12.09 -44.83
N LYS A 34 -3.51 13.32 -44.92
CA LYS A 34 -2.08 13.56 -45.09
C LYS A 34 -1.35 13.18 -43.79
N LYS A 35 -0.08 12.76 -43.91
CA LYS A 35 0.78 12.40 -42.76
C LYS A 35 0.76 13.48 -41.66
N ALA A 36 0.83 14.76 -42.03
CA ALA A 36 0.78 15.87 -41.07
C ALA A 36 -0.54 15.91 -40.27
N VAL A 37 -1.69 15.67 -40.94
CA VAL A 37 -3.01 15.64 -40.29
C VAL A 37 -3.09 14.49 -39.30
N LEU A 38 -2.58 13.30 -39.67
CA LEU A 38 -2.55 12.13 -38.77
C LEU A 38 -1.70 12.40 -37.52
N ILE A 39 -0.53 13.04 -37.69
CA ILE A 39 0.32 13.44 -36.57
C ILE A 39 -0.42 14.42 -35.65
N ASP A 40 -1.12 15.41 -36.22
CA ASP A 40 -1.88 16.37 -35.44
C ASP A 40 -3.04 15.72 -34.69
N THR A 41 -3.80 14.82 -35.33
CA THR A 41 -4.89 14.08 -34.68
C THR A 41 -4.37 13.25 -33.49
N LEU A 42 -3.27 12.52 -33.68
CA LEU A 42 -2.62 11.74 -32.62
C LEU A 42 -1.98 12.63 -31.53
N ALA A 43 -1.51 13.83 -31.88
CA ALA A 43 -0.88 14.73 -30.92
C ALA A 43 -1.90 15.54 -30.09
N GLN A 44 -3.02 15.94 -30.69
CA GLN A 44 -3.97 16.91 -30.12
C GLN A 44 -5.20 16.26 -29.46
N SER A 45 -5.50 15.00 -29.74
CA SER A 45 -6.68 14.35 -29.16
C SER A 45 -6.57 14.27 -27.64
N ARG A 46 -7.56 14.81 -26.93
CA ARG A 46 -7.65 14.73 -25.46
C ARG A 46 -7.84 13.30 -24.96
N THR A 47 -8.34 12.42 -25.84
CA THR A 47 -8.53 10.99 -25.59
C THR A 47 -7.28 10.20 -25.95
N THR A 48 -6.26 10.82 -26.58
CA THR A 48 -5.08 10.04 -26.95
C THR A 48 -4.34 9.54 -25.72
N PRO A 49 -3.91 8.27 -25.76
CA PRO A 49 -3.00 7.71 -24.78
C PRO A 49 -1.78 8.62 -24.56
N ALA A 50 -1.21 8.53 -23.36
CA ALA A 50 0.07 9.15 -23.07
C ALA A 50 1.11 8.72 -24.13
N LEU A 51 2.12 9.56 -24.40
CA LEU A 51 3.18 9.25 -25.38
C LEU A 51 3.76 7.84 -25.12
N GLU A 52 3.94 7.48 -23.86
CA GLU A 52 4.36 6.17 -23.39
C GLU A 52 3.50 5.01 -23.90
N GLN A 53 2.17 5.15 -23.88
CA GLN A 53 1.26 4.11 -24.36
C GLN A 53 1.37 3.95 -25.88
N ILE A 54 1.54 5.06 -26.62
CA ILE A 54 1.77 5.00 -28.07
C ILE A 54 3.10 4.29 -28.36
N LEU A 55 4.17 4.61 -27.63
CA LEU A 55 5.48 3.97 -27.79
C LEU A 55 5.45 2.47 -27.44
N ASN A 56 4.59 2.07 -26.50
CA ASN A 56 4.39 0.66 -26.16
C ASN A 56 3.71 -0.15 -27.28
N GLU A 57 2.98 0.48 -28.19
CA GLU A 57 2.39 -0.19 -29.36
C GLU A 57 3.36 -0.29 -30.56
N LEU A 58 4.44 0.50 -30.56
CA LEU A 58 5.43 0.51 -31.64
C LEU A 58 6.32 -0.73 -31.63
N GLU A 59 6.77 -1.17 -32.80
CA GLU A 59 7.79 -2.21 -32.88
C GLU A 59 9.16 -1.67 -32.45
N ARG A 60 10.07 -2.57 -32.08
CA ARG A 60 11.42 -2.17 -31.65
C ARG A 60 12.17 -1.42 -32.74
N THR A 61 12.09 -1.86 -33.98
CA THR A 61 12.71 -1.23 -35.15
C THR A 61 12.24 0.23 -35.32
N GLU A 62 10.94 0.47 -35.11
CA GLU A 62 10.36 1.82 -35.18
C GLU A 62 10.87 2.72 -34.05
N LEU A 63 11.06 2.16 -32.85
CA LEU A 63 11.64 2.88 -31.72
C LEU A 63 13.12 3.22 -31.96
N GLU A 64 13.89 2.32 -32.57
CA GLU A 64 15.28 2.57 -32.98
C GLU A 64 15.35 3.70 -34.02
N ASP A 65 14.45 3.72 -35.01
CA ASP A 65 14.38 4.80 -35.99
C ASP A 65 14.07 6.15 -35.34
N ILE A 66 13.18 6.18 -34.33
CA ILE A 66 12.92 7.38 -33.53
C ILE A 66 14.19 7.80 -32.80
N CYS A 67 14.89 6.90 -32.12
CA CYS A 67 16.15 7.23 -31.44
C CYS A 67 17.19 7.83 -32.40
N ARG A 68 17.40 7.20 -33.57
CA ARG A 68 18.35 7.68 -34.59
C ARG A 68 17.98 9.07 -35.12
N ALA A 69 16.70 9.32 -35.37
CA ALA A 69 16.22 10.61 -35.85
C ALA A 69 16.43 11.75 -34.83
N HIS A 70 16.40 11.42 -33.53
CA HIS A 70 16.58 12.38 -32.43
C HIS A 70 18.01 12.39 -31.84
N GLY A 71 18.94 11.60 -32.39
CA GLY A 71 20.31 11.49 -31.91
C GLY A 71 20.44 10.85 -30.52
N LEU A 72 19.50 9.96 -30.17
CA LEU A 72 19.52 9.16 -28.96
C LEU A 72 20.24 7.83 -29.23
N ASP A 73 20.82 7.26 -28.18
CA ASP A 73 21.39 5.91 -28.25
C ASP A 73 20.28 4.87 -28.56
N ASP A 74 20.50 4.01 -29.53
CA ASP A 74 19.61 2.91 -29.91
C ASP A 74 20.11 1.55 -29.41
N ALA A 75 21.17 1.53 -28.60
CA ALA A 75 21.68 0.29 -27.99
C ALA A 75 20.72 -0.27 -26.94
N GLY A 76 20.46 -1.57 -27.03
CA GLY A 76 19.66 -2.34 -26.07
C GLY A 76 18.92 -3.49 -26.74
N ARG A 77 18.92 -4.68 -26.12
CA ARG A 77 18.11 -5.82 -26.61
C ARG A 77 16.63 -5.69 -26.27
N ALA A 78 16.32 -4.98 -25.19
CA ALA A 78 14.97 -4.84 -24.66
C ALA A 78 14.29 -3.56 -25.18
N LYS A 79 12.97 -3.64 -25.36
CA LYS A 79 12.13 -2.53 -25.83
C LYS A 79 11.98 -1.41 -24.79
N GLN A 80 11.79 -1.75 -23.52
CA GLN A 80 11.49 -0.78 -22.47
C GLN A 80 12.58 0.27 -22.24
N PRO A 81 13.89 -0.08 -22.19
CA PRO A 81 14.95 0.92 -22.03
C PRO A 81 14.96 1.97 -23.16
N ILE A 82 14.60 1.57 -24.38
CA ILE A 82 14.50 2.49 -25.53
C ILE A 82 13.33 3.47 -25.34
N ILE A 83 12.18 2.98 -24.85
CA ILE A 83 11.02 3.83 -24.52
C ILE A 83 11.36 4.82 -23.42
N GLU A 84 11.99 4.36 -22.33
CA GLU A 84 12.41 5.22 -21.21
C GLU A 84 13.36 6.32 -21.67
N ARG A 85 14.32 5.99 -22.54
CA ARG A 85 15.24 6.95 -23.14
C ARG A 85 14.53 8.01 -24.00
N ILE A 86 13.57 7.59 -24.82
CA ILE A 86 12.73 8.52 -25.61
C ILE A 86 11.90 9.43 -24.69
N LEU A 87 11.36 8.89 -23.59
CA LEU A 87 10.63 9.65 -22.58
C LEU A 87 11.54 10.53 -21.70
N GLY A 88 12.86 10.35 -21.78
CA GLY A 88 13.84 11.03 -20.92
C GLY A 88 13.77 10.60 -19.46
N ARG A 89 13.27 9.38 -19.21
CA ARG A 89 13.23 8.72 -17.90
C ARG A 89 14.40 7.76 -17.70
N GLU A 90 15.42 7.81 -18.55
CA GLU A 90 16.64 7.03 -18.36
C GLU A 90 17.06 7.15 -16.90
N ALA A 91 16.97 6.03 -16.18
CA ALA A 91 17.63 5.87 -14.91
C ALA A 91 19.11 6.07 -15.23
N LYS A 92 19.58 7.29 -14.99
CA LYS A 92 20.99 7.65 -15.09
C LYS A 92 21.74 6.51 -14.40
N PRO A 93 22.59 5.75 -15.09
CA PRO A 93 23.44 4.81 -14.41
C PRO A 93 24.41 5.69 -13.63
N GLU A 94 24.04 6.02 -12.39
CA GLU A 94 24.98 6.44 -11.38
C GLU A 94 26.07 5.38 -11.40
N LEU A 95 27.25 5.78 -11.85
CA LEU A 95 28.53 5.12 -11.77
C LEU A 95 28.55 3.91 -10.81
N PHE A 96 28.09 2.74 -11.25
CA PHE A 96 28.54 1.47 -10.71
C PHE A 96 29.83 1.14 -11.41
N GLY A 97 30.86 1.90 -11.03
CA GLY A 97 32.23 1.56 -11.32
C GLY A 97 32.57 0.25 -10.64
N ILE A 98 33.00 -0.72 -11.46
CA ILE A 98 34.15 -1.58 -11.18
C ILE A 98 34.20 -2.11 -9.74
N PHE A 99 33.35 -3.08 -9.43
CA PHE A 99 33.73 -4.10 -8.46
C PHE A 99 33.99 -5.39 -9.24
N GLU A 100 35.26 -5.78 -9.27
CA GLU A 100 35.69 -7.14 -9.62
C GLU A 100 34.84 -8.15 -8.87
N GLU A 101 34.42 -9.21 -9.57
CA GLU A 101 33.69 -10.34 -9.03
C GLU A 101 34.43 -10.97 -7.83
N PRO A 102 33.78 -11.12 -6.67
CA PRO A 102 33.98 -12.30 -5.86
C PRO A 102 32.77 -13.24 -6.07
N ASP A 103 33.08 -14.52 -6.23
CA ASP A 103 32.13 -15.63 -6.27
C ASP A 103 30.97 -15.47 -5.28
N PHE A 104 29.78 -15.06 -5.74
CA PHE A 104 28.54 -15.14 -4.97
C PHE A 104 27.63 -16.22 -5.57
N GLN A 105 27.72 -17.39 -4.95
CA GLN A 105 26.78 -18.48 -5.05
C GLN A 105 25.33 -17.98 -4.85
N THR A 106 24.48 -18.13 -5.87
CA THR A 106 23.01 -18.29 -5.84
C THR A 106 22.26 -17.79 -4.60
N GLY A 107 22.44 -16.52 -4.22
CA GLY A 107 21.59 -15.78 -3.30
C GLY A 107 20.60 -14.96 -4.11
N LYS A 108 19.30 -15.17 -3.90
CA LYS A 108 18.21 -14.32 -4.40
C LYS A 108 18.63 -12.85 -4.27
N PRO A 109 18.56 -12.02 -5.33
CA PRO A 109 19.01 -10.63 -5.26
C PRO A 109 18.32 -9.92 -4.08
N PRO A 110 19.01 -9.01 -3.36
CA PRO A 110 18.40 -8.20 -2.32
C PRO A 110 17.19 -7.52 -2.96
N THR A 111 16.01 -7.99 -2.57
CA THR A 111 14.75 -7.54 -3.12
C THR A 111 14.62 -6.09 -2.70
N GLU A 112 14.67 -5.16 -3.66
CA GLU A 112 14.32 -3.76 -3.41
C GLU A 112 13.06 -3.72 -2.55
N PRO A 113 12.98 -2.87 -1.52
CA PRO A 113 11.85 -2.83 -0.60
C PRO A 113 10.58 -2.54 -1.39
N GLN A 114 9.82 -3.59 -1.67
CA GLN A 114 8.55 -3.44 -2.38
C GLN A 114 7.56 -2.79 -1.41
N PRO A 115 6.80 -1.78 -1.88
CA PRO A 115 5.79 -1.15 -1.05
C PRO A 115 4.80 -2.23 -0.55
N PRO A 116 4.44 -2.21 0.75
CA PRO A 116 3.54 -3.20 1.30
C PRO A 116 2.20 -3.17 0.56
N THR A 117 1.82 -4.32 0.02
CA THR A 117 0.50 -4.50 -0.59
C THR A 117 -0.54 -4.80 0.49
N LEU A 118 -1.81 -4.52 0.24
CA LEU A 118 -2.91 -4.90 1.14
C LEU A 118 -2.86 -6.40 1.49
N HIS A 119 -2.64 -7.23 0.48
CA HIS A 119 -2.57 -8.67 0.64
C HIS A 119 -1.41 -9.10 1.54
N SER A 120 -0.21 -8.54 1.33
CA SER A 120 0.96 -8.86 2.16
C SER A 120 0.79 -8.40 3.61
N VAL A 121 0.12 -7.27 3.86
CA VAL A 121 -0.19 -6.82 5.22
C VAL A 121 -1.18 -7.77 5.90
N LEU A 122 -2.25 -8.16 5.20
CA LEU A 122 -3.23 -9.11 5.73
C LEU A 122 -2.61 -10.49 6.02
N GLU A 123 -1.69 -10.96 5.17
CA GLU A 123 -0.96 -12.20 5.39
C GLU A 123 -0.10 -12.20 6.65
N LEU A 124 0.32 -11.04 7.15
CA LEU A 124 1.11 -10.94 8.38
C LEU A 124 0.24 -10.94 9.65
N LEU A 125 -1.06 -10.69 9.51
CA LEU A 125 -1.97 -10.69 10.65
C LEU A 125 -2.28 -12.10 11.14
N ARG A 126 -2.51 -12.21 12.44
CA ARG A 126 -2.96 -13.46 13.07
C ARG A 126 -4.45 -13.65 12.75
N ARG A 127 -4.89 -14.91 12.68
CA ARG A 127 -6.31 -15.27 12.47
C ARG A 127 -7.31 -14.48 13.34
N PRO A 128 -7.12 -14.30 14.67
CA PRO A 128 -8.06 -13.50 15.46
C PRO A 128 -8.13 -12.03 15.04
N GLN A 129 -7.04 -11.44 14.54
CA GLN A 129 -7.03 -10.07 14.03
C GLN A 129 -7.78 -9.97 12.71
N LEU A 130 -7.59 -10.95 11.81
CA LEU A 130 -8.35 -11.02 10.56
C LEU A 130 -9.86 -11.16 10.82
N LEU A 131 -10.27 -12.01 11.77
CA LEU A 131 -11.68 -12.14 12.14
C LEU A 131 -12.26 -10.85 12.74
N ALA A 132 -11.47 -10.13 13.56
CA ALA A 132 -11.89 -8.83 14.09
C ALA A 132 -12.07 -7.80 12.96
N LEU A 133 -11.16 -7.77 11.98
CA LEU A 133 -11.32 -6.94 10.78
C LEU A 133 -12.56 -7.33 9.98
N CYS A 134 -12.83 -8.63 9.81
CA CYS A 134 -14.05 -9.08 9.15
C CYS A 134 -15.31 -8.60 9.87
N GLU A 135 -15.35 -8.62 11.20
CA GLU A 135 -16.47 -8.07 11.98
C GLU A 135 -16.60 -6.54 11.78
N ASP A 136 -15.49 -5.81 11.83
CA ASP A 136 -15.48 -4.35 11.72
C ASP A 136 -15.87 -3.87 10.32
N PHE A 137 -15.47 -4.60 9.28
CA PHE A 137 -15.74 -4.29 7.87
C PHE A 137 -16.98 -5.01 7.32
N LEU A 138 -17.70 -5.77 8.15
CA LEU A 138 -18.89 -6.53 7.76
C LEU A 138 -18.63 -7.53 6.62
N VAL A 139 -17.43 -8.11 6.59
CA VAL A 139 -17.09 -9.20 5.67
C VAL A 139 -17.53 -10.51 6.30
N PHE A 140 -18.44 -11.21 5.64
CA PHE A 140 -18.93 -12.50 6.11
C PHE A 140 -17.92 -13.60 5.79
N VAL A 141 -17.50 -14.33 6.81
CA VAL A 141 -16.57 -15.46 6.74
C VAL A 141 -17.02 -16.48 7.78
N GLU A 142 -16.91 -17.76 7.46
CA GLU A 142 -17.26 -18.84 8.36
C GLU A 142 -16.18 -19.02 9.42
N ALA A 143 -16.57 -19.47 10.62
CA ALA A 143 -15.62 -19.66 11.74
C ALA A 143 -14.55 -20.72 11.45
N ASP A 144 -14.81 -21.60 10.47
CA ASP A 144 -13.91 -22.66 10.04
C ASP A 144 -13.09 -22.28 8.80
N ASP A 145 -13.29 -21.09 8.23
CA ASP A 145 -12.51 -20.63 7.09
C ASP A 145 -11.02 -20.50 7.46
N ASP A 146 -10.18 -20.95 6.55
CA ASP A 146 -8.75 -20.89 6.67
C ASP A 146 -8.21 -19.48 6.39
N LYS A 147 -7.02 -19.19 6.92
CA LYS A 147 -6.39 -17.87 6.83
C LYS A 147 -6.34 -17.28 5.40
N PRO A 148 -5.95 -18.00 4.34
CA PRO A 148 -5.89 -17.42 3.00
C PRO A 148 -7.28 -17.11 2.43
N THR A 149 -8.31 -17.90 2.77
CA THR A 149 -9.71 -17.61 2.39
C THR A 149 -10.17 -16.31 3.03
N ILE A 150 -9.93 -16.13 4.33
CA ILE A 150 -10.25 -14.88 5.04
C ILE A 150 -9.49 -13.69 4.44
N THR A 151 -8.20 -13.86 4.15
CA THR A 151 -7.33 -12.83 3.56
C THR A 151 -7.80 -12.41 2.17
N THR A 152 -8.21 -13.37 1.34
CA THR A 152 -8.72 -13.12 -0.01
C THR A 152 -10.09 -12.45 0.02
N ALA A 153 -10.97 -12.88 0.93
CA ALA A 153 -12.28 -12.25 1.14
C ALA A 153 -12.12 -10.78 1.56
N LEU A 154 -11.20 -10.51 2.48
CA LEU A 154 -10.83 -9.16 2.90
C LEU A 154 -10.21 -8.34 1.76
N SER A 155 -9.24 -8.86 1.01
CA SER A 155 -8.62 -8.11 -0.09
C SER A 155 -9.57 -7.81 -1.25
N THR A 156 -10.58 -8.66 -1.45
CA THR A 156 -11.58 -8.52 -2.53
C THR A 156 -12.78 -7.67 -2.11
N ALA A 157 -12.98 -7.42 -0.81
CA ALA A 157 -13.99 -6.52 -0.30
C ALA A 157 -13.66 -5.08 -0.73
N ASN A 158 -14.14 -4.72 -1.93
CA ASN A 158 -14.00 -3.42 -2.58
C ASN A 158 -14.38 -2.29 -1.62
N GLY A 159 -13.38 -1.68 -1.00
CA GLY A 159 -13.57 -0.59 -0.06
C GLY A 159 -12.54 -0.52 1.05
N MET A 160 -11.82 -1.61 1.34
CA MET A 160 -10.73 -1.54 2.31
C MET A 160 -9.52 -0.84 1.71
N VAL A 161 -9.35 0.42 2.09
CA VAL A 161 -8.09 1.12 1.85
C VAL A 161 -7.08 0.56 2.85
N LEU A 162 -5.88 0.21 2.39
CA LEU A 162 -4.76 -0.24 3.24
C LEU A 162 -4.62 0.63 4.50
N PHE A 163 -4.86 1.92 4.34
CA PHE A 163 -4.92 2.92 5.40
C PHE A 163 -5.84 2.57 6.57
N GLU A 164 -7.10 2.20 6.34
CA GLU A 164 -8.08 1.93 7.41
C GLU A 164 -7.67 0.70 8.22
N ILE A 165 -7.02 -0.26 7.58
CA ILE A 165 -6.48 -1.44 8.25
C ILE A 165 -5.28 -1.04 9.11
N LEU A 166 -4.36 -0.23 8.59
CA LEU A 166 -3.22 0.27 9.35
C LEU A 166 -3.63 1.10 10.58
N GLU A 167 -4.77 1.81 10.53
CA GLU A 167 -5.33 2.51 11.70
C GLU A 167 -5.81 1.57 12.82
N LEU A 168 -6.23 0.36 12.48
CA LEU A 168 -6.73 -0.63 13.43
C LEU A 168 -5.62 -1.52 14.00
N LEU A 169 -4.44 -1.52 13.37
CA LEU A 169 -3.29 -2.27 13.86
C LEU A 169 -2.64 -1.57 15.05
N GLY A 170 -2.29 -2.36 16.08
CA GLY A 170 -1.46 -1.89 17.18
C GLY A 170 -0.01 -1.69 16.75
N ASP A 171 0.75 -0.95 17.57
CA ASP A 171 2.17 -0.65 17.30
C ASP A 171 3.01 -1.93 17.09
N ASP A 172 2.70 -3.03 17.78
CA ASP A 172 3.37 -4.32 17.62
C ASP A 172 3.14 -4.98 16.25
N ASP A 173 1.95 -4.82 15.67
CA ASP A 173 1.62 -5.41 14.38
C ASP A 173 2.19 -4.55 13.23
N LEU A 174 2.19 -3.23 13.39
CA LEU A 174 2.88 -2.31 12.48
C LEU A 174 4.38 -2.60 12.42
N ARG A 175 5.02 -2.87 13.57
CA ARG A 175 6.42 -3.30 13.62
C ARG A 175 6.66 -4.58 12.81
N ARG A 176 5.79 -5.58 12.93
CA ARG A 176 5.89 -6.82 12.13
C ARG A 176 5.78 -6.56 10.64
N VAL A 177 4.87 -5.69 10.22
CA VAL A 177 4.73 -5.28 8.82
C VAL A 177 6.02 -4.62 8.33
N CYS A 178 6.60 -3.70 9.12
CA CYS A 178 7.83 -3.02 8.73
C CYS A 178 9.01 -3.99 8.56
N VAL A 179 9.22 -4.87 9.55
CA VAL A 179 10.29 -5.89 9.50
C VAL A 179 10.10 -6.84 8.32
N ALA A 180 8.87 -7.28 8.06
CA ALA A 180 8.59 -8.20 6.95
C ALA A 180 8.83 -7.59 5.57
N HIS A 181 8.71 -6.26 5.46
CA HIS A 181 8.94 -5.53 4.21
C HIS A 181 10.36 -4.93 4.10
N GLY A 182 11.27 -5.32 4.99
CA GLY A 182 12.66 -4.87 4.95
C GLY A 182 12.82 -3.37 5.23
N LEU A 183 11.84 -2.76 5.90
CA LEU A 183 11.99 -1.39 6.38
C LEU A 183 12.95 -1.42 7.59
N PRO A 184 13.97 -0.54 7.61
CA PRO A 184 15.02 -0.58 8.63
C PRO A 184 14.45 -0.38 10.04
N ASP A 185 14.87 -1.24 10.97
CA ASP A 185 14.50 -1.21 12.39
C ASP A 185 15.21 -0.04 13.15
N GLU A 186 16.26 0.53 12.54
CA GLU A 186 17.11 1.55 13.15
C GLU A 186 16.54 2.97 12.95
N GLY A 187 15.52 3.28 13.76
CA GLY A 187 14.87 4.59 13.80
C GLY A 187 13.46 4.57 14.36
N GLU A 188 13.17 3.66 15.31
CA GLU A 188 11.83 3.27 15.78
C GLU A 188 10.84 4.42 16.04
N ARG A 189 11.31 5.59 16.48
CA ARG A 189 10.42 6.75 16.72
C ARG A 189 10.18 7.56 15.48
N GLU A 190 11.23 7.96 14.76
CA GLU A 190 11.10 8.84 13.60
C GLU A 190 10.31 8.18 12.45
N HIS A 191 10.40 6.86 12.27
CA HIS A 191 9.65 6.16 11.24
C HIS A 191 8.21 5.84 11.65
N LEU A 192 7.94 5.52 12.92
CA LEU A 192 6.58 5.42 13.41
C LEU A 192 5.90 6.79 13.41
N ASP A 193 6.63 7.86 13.72
CA ASP A 193 6.15 9.24 13.62
C ASP A 193 5.96 9.64 12.16
N MET A 194 6.83 9.23 11.22
CA MET A 194 6.63 9.42 9.78
C MET A 194 5.39 8.66 9.27
N LEU A 195 5.19 7.41 9.68
CA LEU A 195 3.99 6.65 9.30
C LEU A 195 2.74 7.25 9.93
N ARG A 196 2.83 7.83 11.14
CA ARG A 196 1.76 8.58 11.79
C ARG A 196 1.50 9.92 11.09
N ASP A 197 2.53 10.61 10.62
CA ASP A 197 2.42 11.88 9.90
C ASP A 197 1.85 11.66 8.50
N VAL A 198 2.34 10.66 7.76
CA VAL A 198 1.74 10.21 6.49
C VAL A 198 0.30 9.80 6.71
N ARG A 199 0.02 9.10 7.82
CA ARG A 199 -1.35 8.73 8.18
C ARG A 199 -2.23 9.96 8.41
N ASP A 200 -1.73 10.93 9.17
CA ASP A 200 -2.47 12.13 9.54
C ASP A 200 -2.60 13.11 8.36
N ASP A 201 -1.64 13.14 7.42
CA ASP A 201 -1.69 13.94 6.19
C ASP A 201 -2.71 13.38 5.19
N VAL A 202 -2.67 12.06 4.94
CA VAL A 202 -3.69 11.39 4.12
C VAL A 202 -5.08 11.59 4.74
N ARG A 203 -5.20 11.54 6.07
CA ARG A 203 -6.44 11.85 6.77
C ARG A 203 -6.91 13.28 6.57
N ARG A 204 -6.02 14.29 6.66
CA ARG A 204 -6.36 15.70 6.37
C ARG A 204 -6.81 15.89 4.92
N GLU A 205 -6.18 15.20 3.99
CA GLU A 205 -6.52 15.25 2.57
C GLU A 205 -7.88 14.59 2.30
N LEU A 206 -8.18 13.46 2.96
CA LEU A 206 -9.47 12.77 2.89
C LEU A 206 -10.60 13.52 3.64
N ASP A 207 -10.30 14.18 4.76
CA ASP A 207 -11.25 15.04 5.49
C ASP A 207 -11.55 16.34 4.70
N GLY A 208 -10.65 16.76 3.81
CA GLY A 208 -10.84 17.85 2.85
C GLY A 208 -11.56 17.44 1.57
N PHE A 209 -11.59 16.14 1.25
CA PHE A 209 -12.48 15.60 0.24
C PHE A 209 -13.92 15.68 0.77
N ASP A 210 -14.83 16.24 -0.02
CA ASP A 210 -16.26 16.31 0.31
C ASP A 210 -16.88 14.90 0.22
N ASN A 211 -16.53 14.11 1.22
CA ASN A 211 -16.89 12.72 1.40
C ASN A 211 -18.42 12.58 1.47
N GLU A 212 -19.16 13.64 1.79
CA GLU A 212 -20.61 13.61 1.84
C GLU A 212 -21.23 13.33 0.46
N ALA A 213 -20.67 13.85 -0.64
CA ALA A 213 -21.16 13.60 -1.99
C ALA A 213 -20.84 12.17 -2.47
N VAL A 214 -19.64 11.67 -2.16
CA VAL A 214 -19.22 10.31 -2.51
C VAL A 214 -19.99 9.29 -1.68
N TRP A 215 -20.14 9.52 -0.38
CA TRP A 215 -20.96 8.68 0.51
C TRP A 215 -22.45 8.78 0.21
N ALA A 216 -22.98 9.94 -0.22
CA ALA A 216 -24.36 10.05 -0.69
C ALA A 216 -24.57 9.25 -1.98
N THR A 217 -23.59 9.25 -2.89
CA THR A 217 -23.62 8.46 -4.13
C THR A 217 -23.55 6.96 -3.83
N LEU A 218 -22.64 6.54 -2.95
CA LEU A 218 -22.51 5.16 -2.51
C LEU A 218 -23.73 4.69 -1.70
N GLN A 219 -24.32 5.53 -0.86
CA GLN A 219 -25.58 5.23 -0.17
C GLN A 219 -26.77 5.13 -1.13
N LYS A 220 -26.80 5.97 -2.18
CA LYS A 220 -27.84 5.90 -3.22
C LYS A 220 -27.74 4.59 -3.99
N LEU A 221 -26.55 4.20 -4.42
CA LEU A 221 -26.29 2.92 -5.10
C LEU A 221 -26.58 1.71 -4.19
N ARG A 222 -26.25 1.81 -2.90
CA ARG A 222 -26.56 0.76 -1.91
C ARG A 222 -28.07 0.64 -1.64
N GLY A 223 -28.77 1.76 -1.51
CA GLY A 223 -30.23 1.76 -1.34
C GLY A 223 -30.98 1.26 -2.58
N GLU A 224 -30.42 1.44 -3.77
CA GLU A 224 -30.93 0.85 -5.01
C GLU A 224 -30.70 -0.68 -5.05
N GLY A 225 -29.56 -1.16 -4.56
CA GLY A 225 -29.28 -2.59 -4.35
C GLY A 225 -30.22 -3.25 -3.32
N GLU A 226 -30.40 -2.63 -2.15
CA GLU A 226 -31.30 -3.11 -1.10
C GLU A 226 -32.78 -3.10 -1.55
N ARG A 227 -33.19 -2.16 -2.42
CA ARG A 227 -34.52 -2.19 -3.06
C ARG A 227 -34.65 -3.37 -4.03
N ALA A 228 -33.63 -3.65 -4.82
CA ALA A 228 -33.62 -4.81 -5.71
C ALA A 228 -33.63 -6.15 -4.95
N GLU A 229 -33.11 -6.17 -3.71
CA GLU A 229 -33.05 -7.36 -2.85
C GLU A 229 -34.29 -7.52 -1.95
N SER A 230 -34.86 -6.43 -1.43
CA SER A 230 -36.14 -6.43 -0.69
C SER A 230 -37.34 -6.84 -1.55
N LEU A 231 -37.28 -6.64 -2.87
CA LEU A 231 -38.25 -7.18 -3.82
C LEU A 231 -38.12 -8.71 -4.03
N ARG A 232 -37.04 -9.34 -3.53
CA ARG A 232 -36.82 -10.80 -3.63
C ARG A 232 -37.24 -11.56 -2.36
N THR A 233 -37.34 -10.92 -1.20
CA THR A 233 -37.75 -11.60 0.05
C THR A 233 -38.58 -10.70 0.97
N PRO A 234 -39.90 -10.89 1.07
CA PRO A 234 -40.72 -10.17 2.03
C PRO A 234 -40.58 -10.80 3.44
N GLY A 235 -40.10 -10.05 4.43
CA GLY A 235 -40.30 -10.44 5.84
C GLY A 235 -39.29 -10.01 6.91
N VAL A 236 -38.14 -9.40 6.60
CA VAL A 236 -37.13 -9.10 7.63
C VAL A 236 -36.78 -7.60 7.65
N SER A 237 -37.11 -6.92 8.75
CA SER A 237 -36.84 -5.50 8.93
C SER A 237 -35.35 -5.23 9.24
N ALA A 238 -34.66 -4.47 8.39
CA ALA A 238 -33.31 -4.00 8.63
C ALA A 238 -33.32 -2.67 9.41
N LEU A 239 -32.80 -2.66 10.64
CA LEU A 239 -32.52 -1.43 11.39
C LEU A 239 -31.30 -0.69 10.81
N PRO A 240 -31.33 0.66 10.67
CA PRO A 240 -30.26 1.44 10.03
C PRO A 240 -28.94 1.45 10.80
N TRP A 241 -27.84 1.33 10.05
CA TRP A 241 -26.46 1.12 10.51
C TRP A 241 -25.94 2.15 11.53
N ARG A 242 -26.33 3.44 11.43
CA ARG A 242 -25.92 4.49 12.38
C ARG A 242 -26.41 4.24 13.81
N ALA A 243 -27.56 3.58 13.97
CA ALA A 243 -28.10 3.24 15.28
C ALA A 243 -27.31 2.11 15.99
N ARG A 244 -26.56 1.29 15.24
CA ARG A 244 -25.71 0.22 15.80
C ARG A 244 -24.33 0.75 16.21
N ARG A 245 -23.72 1.63 15.41
CA ARG A 245 -22.42 2.26 15.72
C ARG A 245 -22.48 3.15 16.98
N GLY A 246 -23.57 3.89 17.16
CA GLY A 246 -23.80 4.73 18.34
C GLY A 246 -23.97 3.95 19.65
N ARG A 247 -24.59 2.76 19.60
CA ARG A 247 -24.77 1.91 20.79
C ARG A 247 -23.49 1.21 21.25
N ARG A 248 -22.58 0.83 20.34
CA ARG A 248 -21.34 0.13 20.70
C ARG A 248 -20.28 1.04 21.34
N ARG A 249 -20.19 2.33 20.96
CA ARG A 249 -19.34 3.31 21.67
C ARG A 249 -19.79 3.57 23.11
N ALA A 250 -21.08 3.41 23.40
CA ALA A 250 -21.63 3.55 24.75
C ALA A 250 -21.35 2.31 25.64
N THR A 251 -21.30 1.11 25.06
CA THR A 251 -20.96 -0.12 25.80
C THR A 251 -19.45 -0.28 26.03
N ALA A 252 -18.59 0.17 25.10
CA ALA A 252 -17.14 0.18 25.31
C ALA A 252 -16.70 1.12 26.46
N ARG A 253 -17.43 2.21 26.72
CA ARG A 253 -17.19 3.07 27.90
C ARG A 253 -17.66 2.45 29.23
N ARG A 254 -18.50 1.41 29.20
CA ARG A 254 -19.02 0.73 30.41
C ARG A 254 -18.14 -0.43 30.89
N HIS A 255 -17.34 -1.03 30.01
CA HIS A 255 -16.39 -2.09 30.37
C HIS A 255 -14.99 -1.48 30.50
N GLY A 256 -14.66 -1.02 31.71
CA GLY A 256 -13.45 -0.25 32.01
C GLY A 256 -12.14 -0.87 31.53
N LEU A 257 -11.69 -0.43 30.37
CA LEU A 257 -10.35 -0.63 29.82
C LEU A 257 -9.75 0.75 29.49
N LEU A 258 -9.51 1.54 30.54
CA LEU A 258 -8.59 2.68 30.53
C LEU A 258 -8.26 2.95 32.01
N GLY A 259 -7.05 2.54 32.42
CA GLY A 259 -6.53 2.79 33.76
C GLY A 259 -6.38 4.29 33.99
N ALA A 260 -7.14 4.83 34.94
CA ALA A 260 -6.96 6.17 35.45
C ALA A 260 -5.96 6.12 36.62
N THR A 261 -4.83 6.77 36.42
CA THR A 261 -3.88 7.20 37.44
C THR A 261 -4.56 8.12 38.45
N GLY A 262 -3.99 8.16 39.65
CA GLY A 262 -4.69 8.48 40.89
C GLY A 262 -5.03 9.94 41.14
N GLN A 263 -5.87 10.14 42.16
CA GLN A 263 -5.73 11.25 43.10
C GLN A 263 -6.48 10.99 44.40
N ALA A 264 -5.71 11.11 45.48
CA ALA A 264 -6.04 11.66 46.80
C ALA A 264 -7.28 11.14 47.55
N HIS A 265 -7.05 10.47 48.68
CA HIS A 265 -7.63 10.92 49.95
C HIS A 265 -6.71 10.61 51.14
N ARG A 266 -6.38 11.69 51.87
CA ARG A 266 -5.78 11.70 53.21
C ARG A 266 -6.71 10.99 54.20
N ALA A 267 -6.16 10.17 55.10
CA ALA A 267 -6.60 10.09 56.49
C ALA A 267 -5.55 9.40 57.39
N ALA A 268 -5.03 10.20 58.32
CA ALA A 268 -4.66 9.90 59.70
C ALA A 268 -3.92 8.59 60.07
N ALA A 269 -2.69 8.78 60.57
CA ALA A 269 -2.01 7.89 61.52
C ALA A 269 -2.78 7.78 62.85
N PRO A 270 -2.45 6.79 63.70
CA PRO A 270 -1.47 7.13 64.73
C PRO A 270 -0.42 6.05 65.02
N ALA A 271 0.67 6.56 65.61
CA ALA A 271 1.88 5.89 66.01
C ALA A 271 1.71 4.74 67.01
N ARG A 272 2.66 3.79 66.98
CA ARG A 272 3.27 3.25 68.21
C ARG A 272 4.66 2.67 67.95
N ALA A 273 5.51 2.91 68.94
CA ALA A 273 6.94 2.71 68.99
C ALA A 273 7.37 1.24 69.12
N GLY A 274 8.61 0.92 68.72
CA GLY A 274 9.19 -0.41 68.91
C GLY A 274 10.66 -0.52 68.50
N ARG A 275 11.53 -0.19 69.46
CA ARG A 275 13.00 -0.32 69.54
C ARG A 275 13.68 -1.53 68.83
N ALA A 276 14.80 -1.20 68.18
CA ALA A 276 16.19 -1.65 68.41
C ALA A 276 16.69 -3.10 68.19
N ARG A 277 18.00 -3.15 67.83
CA ARG A 277 19.02 -4.22 67.77
C ARG A 277 19.13 -4.95 66.41
N ALA A 278 20.24 -4.88 65.66
CA ALA A 278 21.66 -5.21 65.92
C ALA A 278 21.97 -6.72 65.95
N ALA A 279 23.16 -7.06 65.41
CA ALA A 279 23.84 -8.37 65.26
C ALA A 279 23.55 -9.08 63.91
N MET A 280 24.53 -9.14 63.00
CA MET A 280 25.66 -10.10 62.91
C MET A 280 25.23 -11.51 62.47
N GLY A 281 25.95 -12.04 61.47
CA GLY A 281 26.34 -13.45 61.48
C GLY A 281 26.14 -14.22 60.17
N HIS A 282 27.28 -14.60 59.58
CA HIS A 282 27.57 -15.85 58.86
C HIS A 282 26.76 -16.15 57.58
N GLY A 283 27.36 -16.38 56.39
CA GLY A 283 28.55 -17.17 56.12
C GLY A 283 28.14 -18.62 55.83
N PHE A 284 27.90 -18.96 54.57
CA PHE A 284 27.91 -20.35 54.11
C PHE A 284 28.32 -20.44 52.63
N VAL A 285 29.44 -21.13 52.41
CA VAL A 285 30.03 -21.50 51.11
C VAL A 285 30.19 -23.02 51.15
N VAL A 286 29.48 -23.76 50.29
CA VAL A 286 29.79 -25.11 49.77
C VAL A 286 28.81 -25.30 48.60
N GLY A 287 29.09 -25.80 47.39
CA GLY A 287 30.25 -26.44 46.76
C GLY A 287 29.66 -27.20 45.56
N VAL A 288 30.21 -27.03 44.36
CA VAL A 288 29.79 -27.77 43.15
C VAL A 288 31.01 -28.50 42.61
N PRO A 289 30.97 -29.84 42.45
CA PRO A 289 32.09 -30.59 41.88
C PRO A 289 32.12 -30.50 40.35
N ARG A 290 33.33 -30.40 39.80
CA ARG A 290 33.66 -30.59 38.38
C ARG A 290 33.68 -32.10 38.05
N PRO A 291 33.28 -32.51 36.83
CA PRO A 291 33.52 -33.86 36.36
C PRO A 291 34.96 -34.05 35.88
N VAL A 292 35.53 -35.21 36.23
CA VAL A 292 36.77 -35.77 35.70
C VAL A 292 36.45 -36.47 34.39
N ALA A 293 37.27 -36.24 33.38
CA ALA A 293 37.28 -36.96 32.12
C ALA A 293 38.33 -38.07 32.19
N GLU A 294 37.95 -39.29 31.85
CA GLU A 294 38.75 -40.32 31.17
C GLU A 294 37.81 -41.17 30.30
#